data_AF-A0A7I8CWG0-F1
#
_entry.id   AF-A0A7I8CWG0-F1
#
_cell.length_a   1.000
_cell.length_b   1.000
_cell.length_c   1.000
_cell.angle_alpha   90.00
_cell.angle_beta   90.00
_cell.angle_gamma   90.00
#
_symmetry.space_group_name_H-M   'P 1'
#
loop_
_entity.id
_entity.type
_entity.pdbx_description
1 polymer ?
#
loop_
_entity_poly.entity_id
_entity_poly.type
_entity_poly.pdbx_seq_one_letter_code
_entity_poly.pdbx_strand_id
1 'polypeptide(L)'
;MIPSPRAAIFLGVTALGLVCSPGYAGETIKATLLKTNTIQLDTSQVKAGSVTFEVSNAPDTGMTHEFVVLKTDLAADKLPVKNGQVPESQFKKMGEVEDMAPGKGKHMTLKLAPAAT
;
A
#
# COMPACT_ATOMS: atom_id res chain seq x y z
N MET A 1 -16.14 -16.76 76.25
CA MET A 1 -15.38 -17.34 75.12
C MET A 1 -16.31 -17.38 73.91
N ILE A 2 -15.92 -16.66 72.85
CA ILE A 2 -16.18 -16.80 71.40
C ILE A 2 -15.99 -15.38 70.81
N PRO A 3 -14.96 -15.14 69.97
CA PRO A 3 -14.62 -13.82 69.42
C PRO A 3 -15.34 -13.55 68.09
N SER A 4 -15.44 -12.27 67.70
CA SER A 4 -15.80 -11.85 66.33
C SER A 4 -14.73 -12.29 65.31
N PRO A 5 -15.14 -12.65 64.08
CA PRO A 5 -14.35 -12.45 62.87
C PRO A 5 -14.97 -11.29 62.05
N ARG A 6 -14.28 -10.15 61.88
CA ARG A 6 -13.29 -9.84 60.83
C ARG A 6 -13.85 -9.96 59.40
N ALA A 7 -13.87 -8.80 58.75
CA ALA A 7 -14.24 -8.49 57.38
C ALA A 7 -13.46 -9.27 56.32
N ALA A 8 -14.05 -9.39 55.12
CA ALA A 8 -13.30 -9.37 53.87
C ALA A 8 -14.21 -8.92 52.71
N ILE A 9 -14.13 -7.63 52.38
CA ILE A 9 -14.58 -7.07 51.11
C ILE A 9 -13.54 -7.48 50.07
N PHE A 10 -13.92 -8.23 49.05
CA PHE A 10 -13.10 -8.45 47.86
C PHE A 10 -13.64 -7.57 46.73
N LEU A 11 -13.04 -6.40 46.57
CA LEU A 11 -13.11 -5.63 45.32
C LEU A 11 -12.24 -6.38 44.29
N GLY A 12 -12.86 -7.09 43.36
CA GLY A 12 -12.17 -7.64 42.20
C GLY A 12 -11.97 -6.56 41.15
N VAL A 13 -10.77 -5.97 41.09
CA VAL A 13 -10.37 -5.12 39.96
C VAL A 13 -9.87 -6.04 38.84
N THR A 14 -10.70 -6.25 37.82
CA THR A 14 -10.28 -6.88 36.57
C THR A 14 -9.64 -5.80 35.70
N ALA A 15 -8.31 -5.72 35.70
CA ALA A 15 -7.57 -4.88 34.77
C ALA A 15 -7.61 -5.55 33.38
N LEU A 16 -8.46 -5.04 32.49
CA LEU A 16 -8.48 -5.42 31.07
C LEU A 16 -7.31 -4.70 30.38
N GLY A 17 -6.19 -5.41 30.24
CA GLY A 17 -5.03 -4.94 29.48
C GLY A 17 -5.38 -4.78 28.01
N LEU A 18 -5.73 -3.57 27.59
CA LEU A 18 -5.85 -3.18 26.19
C LEU A 18 -4.43 -3.10 25.61
N VAL A 19 -3.96 -4.21 25.05
CA VAL A 19 -2.71 -4.24 24.27
C VAL A 19 -3.00 -3.56 22.94
N CYS A 20 -2.83 -2.24 22.89
CA CYS A 20 -2.86 -1.49 21.63
C CYS A 20 -1.61 -1.87 20.84
N SER A 21 -1.72 -2.88 19.98
CA SER A 21 -0.71 -3.09 18.95
C SER A 21 -0.75 -1.87 18.02
N PRO A 22 0.38 -1.24 17.68
CA PRO A 22 0.39 -0.22 16.63
C PRO A 22 -0.02 -0.92 15.32
N GLY A 23 -1.30 -0.85 14.99
CA GLY A 23 -1.75 -1.11 13.63
C GLY A 23 -1.07 -0.07 12.76
N TYR A 24 -0.08 -0.47 11.97
CA TYR A 24 0.45 0.40 10.92
C TYR A 24 -0.74 0.78 10.05
N ALA A 25 -1.21 2.03 10.17
CA ALA A 25 -2.18 2.58 9.25
C ALA A 25 -1.58 2.42 7.85
N GLY A 26 -2.31 1.76 6.95
CA GLY A 26 -1.85 1.55 5.59
C GLY A 26 -1.56 2.91 4.94
N GLU A 27 -0.45 3.01 4.23
CA GLU A 27 -0.13 4.22 3.47
C GLU A 27 -0.84 4.17 2.11
N THR A 28 -1.25 5.32 1.59
CA THR A 28 -1.85 5.44 0.27
C THR A 28 -0.94 6.24 -0.63
N ILE A 29 -0.69 5.74 -1.84
CA ILE A 29 -0.03 6.45 -2.93
C ILE A 29 -1.09 6.74 -3.98
N LYS A 30 -1.20 8.00 -4.39
CA LYS A 30 -2.02 8.40 -5.54
C LYS A 30 -1.16 8.39 -6.79
N ALA A 31 -1.62 7.66 -7.80
CA ALA A 31 -0.97 7.57 -9.10
C ALA A 31 -1.91 8.09 -10.19
N THR A 32 -1.45 9.05 -10.98
CA THR A 32 -2.18 9.56 -12.15
C THR A 32 -1.41 9.20 -13.42
N LEU A 33 -2.06 8.48 -14.33
CA LEU A 33 -1.54 8.13 -15.64
C LEU A 33 -1.89 9.24 -16.62
N LEU A 34 -0.87 9.83 -17.24
CA LEU A 34 -1.00 11.03 -18.04
C LEU A 34 -0.88 10.71 -19.54
N LYS A 35 -1.44 11.60 -20.35
CA LYS A 35 -1.43 11.53 -21.82
C LYS A 35 -0.03 11.40 -22.43
N THR A 36 0.98 11.89 -21.72
CA THR A 36 2.40 11.84 -22.09
C THR A 36 3.07 10.48 -21.85
N ASN A 37 2.31 9.43 -21.54
CA ASN A 37 2.82 8.13 -21.09
C ASN A 37 3.73 8.24 -19.85
N THR A 38 3.35 9.14 -18.94
CA THR A 38 4.06 9.34 -17.66
C THR A 38 3.13 9.03 -16.49
N ILE A 39 3.74 8.63 -15.37
CA ILE A 39 3.05 8.38 -14.11
C ILE A 39 3.41 9.52 -13.17
N GLN A 40 2.41 10.23 -12.67
CA GLN A 40 2.57 11.19 -11.59
C GLN A 40 2.20 10.53 -10.28
N LEU A 41 3.14 10.48 -9.34
CA LEU A 41 2.91 10.02 -7.97
C LEU A 41 2.85 11.22 -7.02
N ASP A 42 1.98 11.16 -6.01
CA ASP A 42 1.96 12.16 -4.93
C ASP A 42 3.13 11.99 -3.94
N THR A 43 3.64 10.76 -3.81
CA THR A 43 4.86 10.43 -3.08
C THR A 43 5.67 9.36 -3.81
N SER A 44 7.00 9.44 -3.69
CA SER A 44 7.95 8.44 -4.20
C SER A 44 8.51 7.54 -3.09
N GLN A 45 8.10 7.77 -1.84
CA GLN A 45 8.55 7.01 -0.67
C GLN A 45 7.37 6.67 0.24
N VAL A 46 7.40 5.44 0.73
CA VAL A 46 6.44 4.89 1.69
C VAL A 46 7.18 3.99 2.67
N LYS A 47 6.59 3.81 3.84
CA LYS A 47 7.04 2.83 4.82
C LYS A 47 6.75 1.41 4.33
N ALA A 48 7.63 0.48 4.66
CA ALA A 48 7.32 -0.94 4.50
C ALA A 48 6.06 -1.29 5.29
N GLY A 49 5.17 -2.07 4.68
CA GLY A 49 3.85 -2.30 5.26
C GLY A 49 2.77 -2.54 4.22
N SER A 50 1.52 -2.30 4.63
CA SER A 50 0.39 -2.32 3.71
C SER A 50 0.33 -0.98 2.98
N VAL A 51 0.38 -1.00 1.65
CA VAL A 51 0.35 0.21 0.83
C VAL A 51 -0.75 0.07 -0.21
N THR A 52 -1.67 1.03 -0.24
CA THR A 52 -2.74 1.14 -1.22
C THR A 52 -2.32 2.09 -2.33
N PHE A 53 -2.47 1.66 -3.57
CA PHE A 53 -2.31 2.50 -4.74
C PHE A 53 -3.70 2.91 -5.23
N GLU A 54 -4.01 4.21 -5.16
CA GLU A 54 -5.19 4.79 -5.79
C GLU A 54 -4.79 5.31 -7.17
N VAL A 55 -5.17 4.59 -8.21
CA VAL A 55 -4.73 4.85 -9.58
C VAL A 55 -5.85 5.48 -10.38
N SER A 56 -5.53 6.54 -11.11
CA SER A 56 -6.44 7.20 -12.05
C SER A 56 -5.80 7.33 -13.42
N ASN A 57 -6.57 7.03 -14.47
CA ASN A 57 -6.23 7.38 -15.84
C ASN A 57 -6.84 8.76 -16.14
N ALA A 58 -6.02 9.75 -16.48
CA ALA A 58 -6.51 11.09 -16.78
C ALA A 58 -7.56 11.07 -17.92
N PRO A 59 -8.58 11.93 -17.88
CA PRO A 59 -9.67 11.89 -18.85
C PRO A 59 -9.24 12.24 -20.28
N ASP A 60 -8.14 12.97 -20.44
CA ASP A 60 -7.64 13.47 -21.73
C ASP A 60 -6.59 12.55 -22.39
N THR A 61 -6.28 11.40 -21.79
CA THR A 61 -5.30 10.45 -22.34
C THR A 61 -5.74 9.88 -23.67
N GLY A 62 -7.04 9.64 -23.86
CA GLY A 62 -7.59 8.99 -25.05
C GLY A 62 -7.12 7.55 -25.24
N MET A 63 -6.46 6.96 -24.23
CA MET A 63 -5.88 5.62 -24.27
C MET A 63 -6.31 4.84 -23.03
N THR A 64 -6.53 3.54 -23.18
CA THR A 64 -6.64 2.62 -22.04
C THR A 64 -5.24 2.38 -21.50
N HIS A 65 -5.06 2.56 -20.20
CA HIS A 65 -3.79 2.34 -19.52
C HIS A 65 -3.89 1.20 -18.50
N GLU A 66 -2.71 0.70 -18.14
CA GLU A 66 -2.46 -0.22 -17.05
C GLU A 66 -1.47 0.43 -16.07
N PHE A 67 -1.51 0.04 -14.80
CA PHE A 67 -0.49 0.39 -13.82
C PHE A 67 0.04 -0.87 -13.15
N VAL A 68 1.36 -1.04 -13.22
CA VAL A 68 2.06 -2.22 -12.71
C VAL A 68 3.10 -1.80 -11.67
N VAL A 69 3.13 -2.53 -10.55
CA VAL A 69 4.14 -2.36 -9.51
C VAL A 69 5.19 -3.47 -9.66
N LEU A 70 6.43 -3.08 -9.93
CA LEU A 70 7.57 -3.99 -10.08
C LEU A 70 8.53 -3.85 -8.90
N LYS A 71 9.07 -4.97 -8.39
CA LYS A 71 10.24 -4.94 -7.51
C LYS A 71 11.51 -4.97 -8.35
N THR A 72 12.34 -3.94 -8.22
CA THR A 72 13.59 -3.76 -8.96
C THR A 72 14.55 -2.83 -8.21
N ASP A 73 15.85 -3.00 -8.43
CA ASP A 73 16.90 -2.07 -7.97
C ASP A 73 17.32 -1.07 -9.08
N LEU A 74 16.74 -1.19 -10.27
CA LEU A 74 16.96 -0.24 -11.36
C LEU A 74 16.24 1.09 -11.05
N ALA A 75 16.91 2.20 -11.34
CA ALA A 75 16.24 3.50 -11.38
C ALA A 75 15.15 3.51 -12.48
N ALA A 76 14.11 4.33 -12.29
CA ALA A 76 12.95 4.37 -13.19
C ALA A 76 13.34 4.67 -14.65
N ASP A 77 14.35 5.53 -14.88
CA ASP A 77 14.89 5.88 -16.19
C ASP A 77 15.83 4.81 -16.78
N LYS A 78 16.06 3.72 -16.07
CA LYS A 78 16.91 2.59 -16.46
C LYS A 78 16.12 1.31 -16.73
N LEU A 79 14.79 1.34 -16.65
CA LEU A 79 13.97 0.20 -17.03
C LEU A 79 14.14 -0.10 -18.54
N PRO A 80 14.33 -1.37 -18.93
CA PRO A 80 14.41 -1.73 -20.33
C PRO A 80 13.06 -1.47 -21.00
N VAL A 81 13.08 -0.88 -22.18
CA VAL A 81 11.89 -0.66 -23.00
C VAL A 81 12.04 -1.41 -24.31
N LYS A 82 11.08 -2.27 -24.61
CA LYS A 82 10.98 -3.01 -25.86
C LYS A 82 9.60 -2.77 -26.46
N ASN A 83 9.55 -2.31 -27.72
CA ASN A 83 8.30 -1.98 -28.40
C ASN A 83 7.41 -1.00 -27.62
N GLY A 84 8.03 -0.03 -26.93
CA GLY A 84 7.31 0.97 -26.13
C GLY A 84 6.79 0.48 -24.78
N GLN A 85 7.13 -0.73 -24.35
CA GLN A 85 6.68 -1.32 -23.08
C GLN A 85 7.86 -1.87 -22.27
N VAL A 86 7.69 -1.90 -20.95
CA VAL A 86 8.60 -2.62 -20.06
C VAL A 86 8.31 -4.12 -20.18
N PRO A 87 9.30 -4.98 -20.43
CA PRO A 87 9.10 -6.42 -20.49
C PRO A 87 8.91 -6.99 -19.07
N GLU A 88 7.70 -6.90 -18.53
CA GLU A 88 7.37 -7.22 -17.12
C GLU A 88 7.82 -8.60 -16.67
N SER A 89 7.83 -9.59 -17.57
CA SER A 89 8.32 -10.96 -17.30
C SER A 89 9.77 -11.03 -16.78
N GLN A 90 10.56 -9.97 -16.97
CA GLN A 90 11.93 -9.86 -16.46
C GLN A 90 12.00 -9.42 -14.99
N PHE A 91 10.88 -9.02 -14.41
CA PHE A 91 10.79 -8.45 -13.07
C PHE A 91 9.92 -9.29 -12.16
N LYS A 92 10.13 -9.11 -10.84
CA LYS A 92 9.14 -9.57 -9.88
C LYS A 92 7.96 -8.60 -9.88
N LYS A 93 6.90 -8.94 -10.59
CA LYS A 93 5.62 -8.23 -10.55
C LYS A 93 4.98 -8.39 -9.17
N MET A 94 4.66 -7.27 -8.54
CA MET A 94 4.07 -7.21 -7.21
C MET A 94 2.54 -7.11 -7.28
N GLY A 95 2.01 -6.48 -8.33
CA GLY A 95 0.58 -6.37 -8.60
C GLY A 95 0.30 -5.37 -9.73
N GLU A 96 -0.93 -5.35 -10.20
CA GLU A 96 -1.37 -4.50 -11.31
C GLU A 96 -2.84 -4.13 -11.23
N VAL A 97 -3.20 -3.04 -11.92
CA VAL A 97 -4.58 -2.71 -12.30
C VAL A 97 -4.61 -2.52 -13.81
N GLU A 98 -5.31 -3.42 -14.49
CA GLU A 98 -5.42 -3.46 -15.95
C GLU A 98 -6.62 -2.63 -16.45
N ASP A 99 -6.69 -2.42 -17.76
CA ASP A 99 -7.86 -1.91 -18.48
C ASP A 99 -8.53 -0.68 -17.85
N MET A 100 -7.74 0.35 -17.55
CA MET A 100 -8.27 1.64 -17.10
C MET A 100 -8.52 2.52 -18.32
N ALA A 101 -9.78 2.61 -18.74
CA ALA A 101 -10.21 3.57 -19.75
C ALA A 101 -9.98 5.03 -19.29
N PRO A 102 -9.90 6.02 -20.20
CA PRO A 102 -9.76 7.43 -19.84
C PRO A 102 -10.79 7.89 -18.81
N GLY A 103 -10.34 8.61 -17.79
CA GLY A 103 -11.18 9.13 -16.71
C GLY A 103 -11.65 8.08 -15.69
N LYS A 104 -11.16 6.83 -15.77
CA LYS A 104 -11.45 5.78 -14.79
C LYS A 104 -10.33 5.67 -13.76
N GLY A 105 -10.69 5.17 -12.58
CA GLY A 105 -9.74 4.85 -11.54
C GLY A 105 -10.03 3.47 -10.94
N LYS A 106 -8.97 2.86 -10.41
CA LYS A 106 -8.98 1.58 -9.69
C LYS A 106 -8.03 1.69 -8.50
N HIS A 107 -8.08 0.73 -7.59
CA HIS A 107 -7.11 0.64 -6.52
C HIS A 107 -6.63 -0.80 -6.33
N MET A 108 -5.43 -0.93 -5.77
CA MET A 108 -4.91 -2.19 -5.25
C MET A 108 -4.20 -1.94 -3.93
N THR A 109 -4.15 -2.94 -3.06
CA THR A 109 -3.35 -2.89 -1.84
C THR A 109 -2.30 -4.00 -1.88
N LEU A 110 -1.04 -3.63 -1.67
CA LEU A 110 0.10 -4.54 -1.65
C LEU A 110 0.79 -4.52 -0.29
N LYS A 111 1.33 -5.66 0.11
CA LYS A 111 2.26 -5.74 1.25
C LYS A 111 3.68 -5.53 0.73
N LEU A 112 4.26 -4.36 0.98
CA LEU A 112 5.61 -4.01 0.57
C LEU A 112 6.62 -4.33 1.69
N ALA A 113 7.67 -5.05 1.32
CA ALA A 113 8.82 -5.27 2.19
C ALA A 113 9.73 -4.02 2.17
N PRO A 114 10.62 -3.84 3.17
CA PRO A 114 11.67 -2.84 3.09
C PRO A 114 12.48 -2.98 1.81
N ALA A 115 13.01 -1.85 1.31
CA ALA A 115 13.98 -1.86 0.24
C ALA A 115 15.21 -2.69 0.66
N ALA A 116 15.83 -3.37 -0.29
CA ALA A 116 17.12 -4.01 -0.04
C ALA A 116 18.16 -2.90 0.22
N THR A 117 19.05 -3.13 1.17
CA THR A 117 20.22 -2.28 1.46
C THR A 117 21.28 -2.42 0.39
#